data_AF-A0A975MWU0-F1
#
_entry.id   AF-A0A975MWU0-F1
#
_cell.length_a   1.000
_cell.length_b   1.000
_cell.length_c   1.000
_cell.angle_alpha   90.00
_cell.angle_beta   90.00
_cell.angle_gamma   90.00
#
_symmetry.space_group_name_H-M   'P 1'
#
loop_
_entity.id
_entity.type
_entity.pdbx_description
1 polymer ?
#
loop_
_entity_poly.entity_id
_entity_poly.type
_entity_poly.pdbx_seq_one_letter_code
_entity_poly.pdbx_strand_id
1 'polypeptide(L)'
;MILGIPKRMLIIGAVLIGIGLIYVVGQGKQFSSGASSGCRVTVTADVLNVRGAPLATAELVGKYNQNAEIDAQPEVQNGFRKLADNKWASTQFLKPVDEAKCTVPPPAPPSPAG
;
A
#
# COMPACT_ATOMS: atom_id res chain seq x y z
N MET A 1 -49.90 11.87 -13.64
CA MET A 1 -48.60 11.51 -13.02
C MET A 1 -48.62 10.00 -12.86
N ILE A 2 -47.71 9.21 -13.43
CA ILE A 2 -46.45 8.79 -12.78
C ILE A 2 -45.33 8.65 -13.84
N LEU A 3 -44.19 9.27 -13.52
CA LEU A 3 -42.99 9.52 -14.33
C LEU A 3 -42.35 8.27 -14.94
N GLY A 4 -42.18 8.29 -16.27
CA GLY A 4 -41.27 7.40 -17.00
C GLY A 4 -39.82 7.73 -16.67
N ILE A 5 -39.22 6.95 -15.76
CA ILE A 5 -37.79 7.04 -15.46
C ILE A 5 -37.04 6.26 -16.56
N PRO A 6 -36.19 6.91 -17.37
CA PRO A 6 -35.51 6.25 -18.48
C PRO A 6 -34.57 5.17 -17.95
N LYS A 7 -34.52 4.02 -18.63
CA LYS A 7 -33.77 2.81 -18.21
C LYS A 7 -32.29 3.07 -17.89
N ARG A 8 -31.71 4.14 -18.44
CA ARG A 8 -30.34 4.62 -18.14
C ARG A 8 -30.20 5.20 -16.73
N MET A 9 -31.24 5.83 -16.20
CA MET A 9 -31.24 6.42 -14.86
C MET A 9 -31.35 5.34 -13.76
N LEU A 10 -32.03 4.22 -14.05
CA LEU A 10 -32.02 3.03 -13.17
C LEU A 10 -30.64 2.35 -13.13
N ILE A 11 -29.95 2.27 -14.27
CA ILE A 11 -28.59 1.70 -14.34
C ILE A 11 -27.59 2.57 -13.56
N ILE A 12 -27.65 3.90 -13.73
CA ILE A 12 -26.79 4.84 -13.01
C ILE A 12 -27.04 4.77 -11.50
N GLY A 13 -28.31 4.71 -11.06
CA GLY A 13 -28.66 4.54 -9.64
C GLY A 13 -28.14 3.22 -9.06
N ALA A 14 -28.28 2.11 -9.79
CA ALA A 14 -27.80 0.80 -9.34
C ALA A 14 -26.27 0.71 -9.24
N VAL A 15 -25.54 1.33 -10.17
CA VAL A 15 -24.07 1.39 -10.14
C VAL A 15 -23.57 2.22 -8.95
N LEU A 16 -24.22 3.35 -8.66
CA LEU A 16 -23.84 4.20 -7.51
C LEU A 16 -24.14 3.54 -6.17
N ILE A 17 -25.26 2.81 -6.04
CA ILE A 17 -25.58 2.04 -4.84
C ILE A 17 -24.62 0.84 -4.68
N GLY A 18 -24.26 0.16 -5.78
CA GLY A 18 -23.27 -0.91 -5.78
C GLY A 18 -21.87 -0.46 -5.34
N ILE A 19 -21.41 0.70 -5.83
CA ILE A 19 -20.13 1.32 -5.40
C ILE A 19 -20.19 1.74 -3.93
N GLY A 20 -21.32 2.29 -3.46
CA GLY A 20 -21.51 2.64 -2.06
C GLY A 20 -21.44 1.44 -1.11
N LEU A 21 -22.05 0.30 -1.49
CA LEU A 21 -21.96 -0.95 -0.72
C LEU A 21 -20.54 -1.54 -0.70
N ILE A 22 -19.78 -1.43 -1.80
CA ILE A 22 -18.36 -1.82 -1.85
C ILE A 22 -17.52 -1.00 -0.86
N TYR A 23 -17.88 0.26 -0.59
CA TYR A 23 -17.14 1.10 0.36
C TYR A 23 -17.41 0.73 1.82
N VAL A 24 -18.61 0.26 2.16
CA VAL A 24 -18.96 -0.16 3.54
C VAL A 24 -18.53 -1.61 3.83
N VAL A 25 -18.54 -2.48 2.81
CA VAL A 25 -18.09 -3.90 2.92
C VAL A 25 -16.59 -4.06 2.59
N GLY A 26 -15.91 -2.99 2.16
CA GLY A 26 -14.47 -2.97 1.89
C GLY A 26 -13.58 -2.91 3.16
N GLN A 27 -14.14 -2.58 4.32
CA GLN A 27 -13.42 -2.57 5.60
C GLN A 27 -13.09 -3.98 6.11
N GLY A 28 -13.61 -5.04 5.47
CA GLY A 28 -13.41 -6.44 5.84
C GLY A 28 -12.25 -7.15 5.15
N LYS A 29 -11.56 -6.51 4.20
CA LYS A 29 -10.26 -7.02 3.72
C LYS A 29 -9.16 -6.22 4.39
N GLN A 30 -8.87 -6.62 5.62
CA GLN A 30 -7.53 -6.49 6.18
C GLN A 30 -6.58 -7.06 5.15
N PHE A 31 -5.96 -6.18 4.35
CA PHE A 31 -4.79 -6.52 3.57
C PHE A 31 -3.79 -7.09 4.57
N SER A 32 -3.62 -8.40 4.51
CA SER A 32 -2.58 -9.23 5.12
C SER A 32 -2.00 -8.67 6.44
N SER A 33 -2.36 -9.32 7.55
CA SER A 33 -1.90 -9.12 8.92
C SER A 33 -0.38 -9.27 9.13
N GLY A 34 0.46 -8.59 8.36
CA GLY A 34 1.75 -8.13 8.82
C GLY A 34 1.48 -6.89 9.67
N ALA A 35 1.96 -6.86 10.91
CA ALA A 35 1.89 -5.64 11.71
C ALA A 35 2.38 -4.47 10.85
N SER A 36 1.49 -3.52 10.54
CA SER A 36 1.92 -2.29 9.87
C SER A 36 2.94 -1.68 10.80
N SER A 37 4.19 -1.59 10.34
CA SER A 37 5.27 -1.00 11.10
C SER A 37 5.03 0.49 11.40
N GLY A 38 3.95 1.06 10.87
CA GLY A 38 3.69 2.49 10.82
C GLY A 38 4.54 3.19 9.76
N CYS A 39 5.45 2.49 9.08
CA CYS A 39 6.19 3.05 7.96
C CYS A 39 5.26 3.22 6.75
N ARG A 40 5.01 4.47 6.40
CA ARG A 40 4.31 4.84 5.18
C ARG A 40 5.27 5.57 4.26
N VAL A 41 5.19 5.26 2.96
CA VAL A 41 5.99 5.91 1.93
C VAL A 41 5.09 6.41 0.80
N THR A 42 5.51 7.50 0.17
CA THR A 42 4.88 8.07 -1.03
C THR A 42 5.76 7.80 -2.23
N VAL A 43 5.14 7.39 -3.34
CA VAL A 43 5.83 7.16 -4.60
C VAL A 43 6.18 8.48 -5.27
N THR A 44 7.46 8.69 -5.61
CA THR A 44 7.93 9.92 -6.26
C THR A 44 8.10 9.78 -7.78
N ALA A 45 8.24 8.56 -8.29
CA ALA A 45 8.32 8.27 -9.73
C ALA A 45 6.93 8.25 -10.38
N ASP A 46 6.85 8.52 -11.70
CA ASP A 46 5.61 8.41 -12.47
C ASP A 46 4.97 7.02 -12.32
N VAL A 47 5.81 5.98 -12.48
CA VAL A 47 5.45 4.58 -12.29
C VAL A 47 6.56 3.86 -11.54
N LEU A 48 6.22 3.32 -10.37
CA LEU A 48 7.09 2.50 -9.56
C LEU A 48 6.76 1.02 -9.76
N ASN A 49 7.77 0.25 -10.14
CA ASN A 49 7.64 -1.19 -10.27
C ASN A 49 7.83 -1.89 -8.93
N VAL A 50 6.93 -2.82 -8.62
CA VAL A 50 7.00 -3.70 -7.46
C VAL A 50 7.50 -5.06 -7.92
N ARG A 51 8.49 -5.58 -7.22
CA ARG A 51 9.20 -6.82 -7.53
C ARG A 51 8.98 -7.89 -6.49
N GLY A 52 9.05 -9.14 -6.91
CA GLY A 52 8.91 -10.30 -6.02
C GLY A 52 10.05 -10.43 -5.00
N ALA A 53 11.23 -9.90 -5.33
CA ALA A 53 12.45 -9.99 -4.52
C ALA A 53 13.24 -8.66 -4.58
N PRO A 54 14.17 -8.41 -3.63
CA PRO A 54 14.98 -7.18 -3.57
C PRO A 54 16.11 -7.17 -4.62
N LEU A 55 15.76 -7.34 -5.88
CA LEU A 55 16.69 -7.40 -7.01
C LEU A 55 16.08 -6.72 -8.24
N ALA A 56 16.89 -6.02 -9.03
CA ALA A 56 16.43 -5.34 -10.24
C ALA A 56 15.98 -6.30 -11.36
N THR A 57 16.41 -7.57 -11.32
CA THR A 57 16.05 -8.63 -12.26
C THR A 57 14.88 -9.49 -11.81
N ALA A 58 14.37 -9.27 -10.58
CA ALA A 58 13.25 -10.04 -10.06
C ALA A 58 11.94 -9.73 -10.81
N GLU A 59 11.04 -10.71 -10.83
CA GLU A 59 9.72 -10.61 -11.47
C GLU A 59 8.94 -9.38 -10.98
N LEU A 60 8.25 -8.73 -11.92
CA LEU A 60 7.32 -7.65 -11.62
C LEU A 60 5.99 -8.24 -11.11
N VAL A 61 5.69 -8.00 -9.84
CA VAL A 61 4.47 -8.50 -9.18
C VAL A 61 3.42 -7.40 -8.99
N GLY A 62 3.70 -6.19 -9.45
CA GLY A 62 2.80 -5.06 -9.34
C GLY A 62 3.44 -3.73 -9.73
N LYS A 63 2.63 -2.67 -9.67
CA LYS A 63 3.05 -1.29 -9.94
C LYS A 63 2.26 -0.31 -9.07
N TYR A 64 2.88 0.82 -8.76
CA TYR A 64 2.23 1.97 -8.14
C TYR A 64 2.48 3.20 -9.01
N ASN A 65 1.53 4.14 -9.00
CA ASN A 65 1.68 5.42 -9.69
C ASN A 65 2.24 6.47 -8.73
N GLN A 66 2.72 7.58 -9.30
CA GLN A 66 3.16 8.74 -8.54
C GLN A 66 2.13 9.19 -7.49
N ASN A 67 2.63 9.68 -6.36
CA ASN A 67 1.86 10.15 -5.21
C ASN A 67 1.00 9.08 -4.52
N ALA A 68 1.09 7.82 -4.93
CA ALA A 68 0.49 6.73 -4.17
C ALA A 68 1.16 6.64 -2.80
N GLU A 69 0.34 6.66 -1.74
CA GLU A 69 0.78 6.29 -0.40
C GLU A 69 0.63 4.79 -0.19
N ILE A 70 1.66 4.17 0.34
CA ILE A 70 1.75 2.73 0.54
C ILE A 70 2.35 2.44 1.91
N ASP A 71 1.74 1.49 2.60
CA ASP A 71 2.36 0.86 3.76
C ASP A 71 3.64 0.14 3.32
N ALA A 72 4.66 0.25 4.15
CA ALA A 72 5.92 -0.40 3.96
C ALA A 72 6.45 -0.98 5.27
N GLN A 73 7.52 -1.75 5.15
CA GLN A 73 8.28 -2.26 6.27
C GLN A 73 9.57 -1.44 6.42
N PRO A 74 10.15 -1.36 7.63
CA PRO A 74 11.40 -0.66 7.86
C PRO A 74 12.58 -1.38 7.17
N GLU A 75 12.38 -2.63 6.75
CA GLU A 75 13.35 -3.48 6.07
C GLU A 75 13.73 -2.96 4.68
N VAL A 76 15.05 -2.85 4.47
CA VAL A 76 15.66 -2.49 3.19
C VAL A 76 16.78 -3.47 2.88
N GLN A 77 16.78 -4.02 1.67
CA GLN A 77 17.81 -4.92 1.16
C GLN A 77 18.17 -4.53 -0.28
N ASN A 78 19.46 -4.47 -0.62
CA ASN A 78 19.95 -4.13 -1.96
C ASN A 78 19.35 -2.83 -2.57
N GLY A 79 19.00 -1.84 -1.76
CA GLY A 79 18.34 -0.62 -2.23
C GLY A 79 16.86 -0.79 -2.59
N PHE A 80 16.24 -1.90 -2.18
CA PHE A 80 14.81 -2.14 -2.26
C PHE A 80 14.22 -2.18 -0.86
N ARG A 81 13.12 -1.45 -0.65
CA ARG A 81 12.33 -1.50 0.57
C ARG A 81 11.26 -2.58 0.43
N LYS A 82 11.05 -3.35 1.50
CA LYS A 82 9.95 -4.31 1.58
C LYS A 82 8.65 -3.54 1.80
N LEU A 83 7.66 -3.75 0.93
CA LEU A 83 6.32 -3.19 1.05
C LEU A 83 5.40 -4.18 1.76
N ALA A 84 5.47 -5.44 1.34
CA ALA A 84 4.78 -6.58 1.95
C ALA A 84 5.55 -7.87 1.60
N ASP A 85 5.04 -9.03 2.01
CA ASP A 85 5.62 -10.30 1.59
C ASP A 85 5.61 -10.44 0.07
N ASN A 86 6.76 -10.81 -0.48
CA ASN A 86 7.04 -10.89 -1.92
C ASN A 86 6.75 -9.56 -2.67
N LYS A 87 6.85 -8.41 -1.99
CA LYS A 87 6.69 -7.09 -2.62
C LYS A 87 7.81 -6.16 -2.19
N TRP A 88 8.64 -5.81 -3.15
CA TRP A 88 9.83 -4.97 -2.98
C TRP A 88 9.81 -3.84 -4.00
N ALA A 89 10.17 -2.63 -3.58
CA ALA A 89 10.28 -1.50 -4.49
C ALA A 89 11.54 -0.68 -4.20
N SER A 90 12.10 -0.04 -5.22
CA SER A 90 13.37 0.66 -5.06
C SER A 90 13.22 1.89 -4.16
N THR A 91 14.11 2.03 -3.18
CA THR A 91 14.07 3.12 -2.19
C THR A 91 14.24 4.49 -2.81
N GLN A 92 14.96 4.60 -3.93
CA GLN A 92 15.21 5.87 -4.62
C GLN A 92 13.93 6.55 -5.16
N PHE A 93 12.83 5.79 -5.28
CA PHE A 93 11.53 6.28 -5.77
C PHE A 93 10.47 6.33 -4.66
N LEU A 94 10.90 6.21 -3.41
CA LEU A 94 10.05 6.19 -2.23
C LEU A 94 10.48 7.30 -1.28
N LYS A 95 9.52 8.12 -0.87
CA LYS A 95 9.71 9.14 0.16
C LYS A 95 8.94 8.73 1.42
N PRO A 96 9.60 8.51 2.58
CA PRO A 96 8.89 8.31 3.84
C PRO A 96 7.96 9.48 4.14
N VAL A 97 6.72 9.18 4.54
CA VAL A 97 5.79 10.17 5.09
C VAL A 97 6.24 10.56 6.49
N ASP A 98 6.59 9.56 7.29
CA ASP A 98 7.19 9.71 8.61
C ASP A 98 8.51 8.93 8.68
N GLU A 99 9.62 9.64 8.53
CA GLU A 99 10.96 9.03 8.48
C GLU A 99 11.30 8.21 9.74
N ALA A 100 10.84 8.68 10.91
CA ALA A 100 11.01 8.00 12.19
C ALA A 100 10.33 6.62 12.26
N LYS A 101 9.26 6.39 11.48
CA LYS A 101 8.53 5.11 11.45
C LYS A 101 9.13 4.11 10.47
N CYS A 102 9.91 4.60 9.50
CA CYS A 102 10.53 3.79 8.45
C CYS A 102 11.96 3.33 8.74
N THR A 103 12.44 3.63 9.95
CA THR A 103 13.75 3.21 10.47
C THR A 103 13.55 2.01 11.37
N VAL A 104 14.40 0.99 11.23
CA VAL A 104 14.44 -0.11 12.21
C VAL A 104 14.94 0.49 13.53
N PRO A 105 14.14 0.51 14.62
CA PRO A 105 14.62 1.03 15.88
C PRO A 105 15.85 0.22 16.31
N PRO A 106 16.89 0.88 16.87
CA PRO A 106 18.06 0.16 17.36
C PRO A 106 17.63 -0.93 18.35
N PRO A 107 18.29 -2.11 18.35
CA PRO A 107 17.97 -3.16 19.31
C PRO A 107 18.04 -2.55 20.73
N ALA A 108 17.00 -2.80 21.53
CA ALA A 108 16.96 -2.30 22.89
C ALA A 108 18.24 -2.73 23.63
N PRO A 109 18.87 -1.86 24.43
CA PRO A 109 20.04 -2.24 25.21
C PRO A 109 19.68 -3.45 26.09
N PRO A 110 20.61 -4.42 26.28
CA PRO A 110 20.36 -5.55 27.16
C PRO A 110 20.00 -5.03 28.55
N SER A 111 18.89 -5.52 29.12
CA SER A 111 18.48 -5.16 30.48
C SER A 111 19.60 -5.50 31.45
N PRO A 112 19.95 -4.63 32.42
CA PRO A 112 20.99 -4.94 33.39
C PRO A 112 20.60 -6.22 34.15
N ALA A 113 21.50 -7.21 34.16
CA ALA A 113 21.38 -8.35 35.05
C ALA A 113 21.50 -7.83 36.49
N GLY A 114 20.46 -8.04 37.28
CA GLY A 114 20.44 -7.72 38.71
C GLY A 114 21.34 -8.64 39.52
#